data_AF-A0AAN9T0B5-F1
#
_entry.id   AF-A0AAN9T0B5-F1
#
_cell.length_a   1.000
_cell.length_b   1.000
_cell.length_c   1.000
_cell.angle_alpha   90.00
_cell.angle_beta   90.00
_cell.angle_gamma   90.00
#
_symmetry.space_group_name_H-M   'P 1'
#
loop_
_entity.id
_entity.type
_entity.pdbx_description
1 polymer ?
#
loop_
_entity_poly.entity_id
_entity_poly.type
_entity_poly.pdbx_seq_one_letter_code
_entity_poly.pdbx_strand_id
1 'polypeptide(L)'
;MGSVSLKIGDGTARFRRATVCSSAVNILMILSVVTTNLFALYSFSSSPKHPHTHLHLLHKNFSLISEQVSLILREIDMSQKELAQIERDLLGYESLDLSRPNIANELKLFLRPHQLPLGRDSKTGITQMVSSVAHSCDKSSDLLSQYMTYNLFQRCPDDWSMAQKLILKGCEPLPRRRCFAKTISKVGLLHPFPNSLWEAPLNSTVNWSGLSCKSFECLKDRKLSRDCIACFDLINGYENHRFLKSKSKNDFLVDDVLALGSGGIRIGLDVGGGSGSFAAVMAQRNVTVVTSTLNLDAPFSEFIAARGLFPLFLSLDHRFPFYDNVFDLVRARSSLDGGARPEKLEFFMFDIDRVLRAGGLFWLDNFCCSDEEKKRELTRLIERFGYKNLKWVVGEKPDSLGSGNTQIVLSAVLQKPVRV
;
A
#
# COMPACT_ATOMS: atom_id res chain seq x y z
N MET A 1 6.85 -3.67 32.85
CA MET A 1 6.81 -5.07 33.33
C MET A 1 6.80 -5.02 34.85
N GLY A 2 5.67 -5.34 35.48
CA GLY A 2 5.55 -5.46 36.93
C GLY A 2 4.97 -6.83 37.26
N SER A 3 5.80 -7.71 37.83
CA SER A 3 5.40 -9.05 38.28
C SER A 3 4.75 -8.94 39.66
N VAL A 4 3.51 -9.40 39.80
CA VAL A 4 2.89 -9.61 41.12
C VAL A 4 3.13 -11.05 41.53
N SER A 5 3.93 -11.22 42.58
CA SER A 5 4.16 -12.47 43.28
C SER A 5 2.96 -12.79 44.17
N LEU A 6 2.32 -13.94 43.96
CA LEU A 6 1.28 -14.46 44.85
C LEU A 6 1.96 -15.34 45.91
N LYS A 7 2.07 -14.81 47.14
CA LYS A 7 2.35 -15.63 48.33
C LYS A 7 1.09 -16.42 48.67
N ILE A 8 1.19 -17.75 48.65
CA ILE A 8 0.16 -18.66 49.13
C ILE A 8 0.22 -18.60 50.67
N GLY A 9 -0.84 -18.07 51.28
CA GLY A 9 -1.05 -18.13 52.72
C GLY A 9 -1.72 -19.44 53.09
N ASP A 10 -1.11 -20.17 54.04
CA ASP A 10 -1.66 -21.34 54.71
C ASP A 10 -2.95 -20.98 55.46
N GLY A 11 -4.08 -21.06 54.75
CA GLY A 11 -5.41 -20.92 55.31
C GLY A 11 -6.20 -22.20 55.08
N THR A 12 -6.23 -23.07 56.07
CA THR A 12 -7.10 -24.25 56.08
C THR A 12 -8.56 -23.84 55.88
N ALA A 13 -9.13 -24.12 54.70
CA ALA A 13 -10.54 -23.90 54.41
C ALA A 13 -11.39 -24.92 55.18
N ARG A 14 -11.95 -24.50 56.32
CA ARG A 14 -13.03 -25.25 56.99
C ARG A 14 -14.33 -25.06 56.20
N PHE A 15 -14.77 -26.10 55.50
CA PHE A 15 -16.10 -26.15 54.91
C PHE A 15 -17.18 -26.21 56.01
N ARG A 16 -17.96 -25.15 56.14
CA ARG A 16 -19.20 -25.14 56.93
C ARG A 16 -20.29 -25.88 56.15
N ARG A 17 -21.04 -26.76 56.82
CA ARG A 17 -22.23 -27.43 56.24
C ARG A 17 -23.20 -26.37 55.70
N ALA A 18 -23.63 -26.55 54.45
CA ALA A 18 -24.62 -25.71 53.80
C ALA A 18 -25.93 -25.72 54.62
N THR A 19 -26.41 -24.54 54.96
CA THR A 19 -27.75 -24.34 55.52
C THR A 19 -28.80 -24.56 54.43
N VAL A 20 -29.98 -25.05 54.83
CA VAL A 20 -31.13 -25.40 53.95
C VAL A 20 -31.53 -24.27 52.98
N CYS A 21 -31.17 -23.02 53.29
CA CYS A 21 -31.40 -21.86 52.42
C CYS A 21 -30.52 -21.84 51.16
N SER A 22 -29.30 -22.40 51.19
CA SER A 22 -28.38 -22.40 50.04
C SER A 22 -28.78 -23.43 48.97
N SER A 23 -29.38 -24.55 49.38
CA SER A 23 -29.92 -25.55 48.44
C SER A 23 -31.13 -25.04 47.68
N ALA A 24 -32.00 -24.23 48.30
CA ALA A 24 -33.18 -23.68 47.63
C ALA A 24 -32.83 -22.70 46.51
N VAL A 25 -31.80 -21.86 46.71
CA VAL A 25 -31.31 -20.92 45.68
C VAL A 25 -30.67 -21.67 44.50
N ASN A 26 -29.92 -22.73 44.78
CA ASN A 26 -29.34 -23.58 43.73
C ASN A 26 -30.41 -24.32 42.93
N ILE A 27 -31.47 -24.81 43.60
CA ILE A 27 -32.61 -25.44 42.92
C ILE A 27 -33.34 -24.41 42.05
N LEU A 28 -33.56 -23.19 42.52
CA LEU A 28 -34.19 -22.10 41.76
C LEU A 28 -33.40 -21.74 40.50
N MET A 29 -32.07 -21.64 40.62
CA MET A 29 -31.17 -21.41 39.48
C MET A 29 -31.24 -22.55 38.45
N ILE A 30 -31.25 -23.81 38.91
CA ILE A 30 -31.38 -24.96 38.00
C ILE A 30 -32.75 -24.95 37.31
N LEU A 31 -33.83 -24.64 38.05
CA LEU A 31 -35.18 -24.56 37.50
C LEU A 31 -35.31 -23.42 36.48
N SER A 32 -34.68 -22.27 36.69
CA SER A 32 -34.68 -21.18 35.71
C SER A 32 -33.92 -21.56 34.43
N VAL A 33 -32.79 -22.25 34.56
CA VAL A 33 -32.01 -22.73 33.40
C VAL A 33 -32.77 -23.81 32.64
N VAL A 34 -33.44 -24.73 33.33
CA VAL A 34 -34.22 -25.80 32.68
C VAL A 34 -35.45 -25.24 31.98
N THR A 35 -36.20 -24.34 32.62
CA THR A 35 -37.41 -23.73 32.03
C THR A 35 -37.10 -22.86 30.82
N THR A 36 -36.03 -22.07 30.85
CA THR A 36 -35.60 -21.26 29.70
C THR A 36 -35.16 -22.11 28.51
N ASN A 37 -34.44 -23.21 28.76
CA ASN A 37 -34.07 -24.15 27.69
C ASN A 37 -35.28 -24.93 27.13
N LEU A 38 -36.25 -25.31 27.98
CA LEU A 38 -37.50 -25.95 27.54
C LEU A 38 -38.37 -25.01 26.70
N PHE A 39 -38.44 -23.73 27.07
CA PHE A 39 -39.16 -22.72 26.30
C PHE A 39 -38.49 -22.46 24.95
N ALA A 40 -37.16 -22.37 24.92
CA ALA A 40 -36.41 -22.29 23.67
C ALA A 40 -36.68 -23.53 22.79
N LEU A 41 -36.59 -24.73 23.35
CA LEU A 41 -36.88 -25.98 22.62
C LEU A 41 -38.32 -25.99 22.06
N TYR A 42 -39.31 -25.57 22.85
CA TYR A 42 -40.70 -25.47 22.41
C TYR A 42 -40.85 -24.48 21.24
N SER A 43 -40.25 -23.30 21.34
CA SER A 43 -40.29 -22.27 20.28
C SER A 43 -39.64 -22.73 18.97
N PHE A 44 -38.58 -23.55 19.04
CA PHE A 44 -37.91 -24.09 17.86
C PHE A 44 -38.54 -25.38 17.32
N SER A 45 -39.29 -26.12 18.14
CA SER A 45 -39.91 -27.40 17.76
C SER A 45 -41.38 -27.26 17.34
N SER A 46 -42.04 -26.15 17.67
CA SER A 46 -43.41 -25.86 17.24
C SER A 46 -43.44 -25.43 15.77
N SER A 47 -43.35 -26.39 14.85
CA SER A 47 -43.75 -26.19 13.46
C SER A 47 -45.28 -26.31 13.37
N PRO A 48 -46.01 -25.30 12.85
CA PRO A 48 -47.46 -25.37 12.75
C PRO A 48 -47.87 -26.45 11.74
N LYS A 49 -48.71 -27.40 12.17
CA LYS A 49 -49.32 -28.42 11.31
C LYS A 49 -50.78 -28.04 11.01
N HIS A 50 -51.02 -27.90 9.72
CA HIS A 50 -52.27 -27.86 8.95
C HIS A 50 -52.89 -26.53 8.49
N PRO A 51 -53.44 -26.53 7.25
CA PRO A 51 -53.63 -25.34 6.42
C PRO A 51 -55.11 -25.01 6.17
N HIS A 52 -55.32 -23.83 5.56
CA HIS A 52 -56.54 -23.39 4.87
C HIS A 52 -57.81 -23.18 5.72
N THR A 53 -57.98 -21.95 6.23
CA THR A 53 -59.28 -21.23 6.13
C THR A 53 -59.20 -19.70 6.32
N HIS A 54 -58.02 -19.09 6.46
CA HIS A 54 -57.88 -17.62 6.64
C HIS A 54 -57.24 -16.85 5.47
N LEU A 55 -57.11 -17.47 4.29
CA LEU A 55 -56.25 -16.96 3.20
C LEU A 55 -56.77 -15.67 2.51
N HIS A 56 -58.01 -15.22 2.76
CA HIS A 56 -58.53 -13.99 2.17
C HIS A 56 -58.39 -12.73 3.04
N LEU A 57 -58.15 -12.86 4.35
CA LEU A 57 -57.94 -11.71 5.25
C LEU A 57 -56.45 -11.41 5.49
N LEU A 58 -55.57 -12.40 5.33
CA LEU A 58 -54.12 -12.22 5.53
C LEU A 58 -53.40 -11.59 4.33
N HIS A 59 -53.89 -11.79 3.10
CA HIS A 59 -53.24 -11.28 1.89
C HIS A 59 -53.34 -9.75 1.75
N LYS A 60 -54.44 -9.13 2.21
CA LYS A 60 -54.56 -7.67 2.27
C LYS A 60 -53.60 -7.05 3.28
N ASN A 61 -53.37 -7.71 4.42
CA ASN A 61 -52.44 -7.21 5.43
C ASN A 61 -50.98 -7.38 4.99
N PHE A 62 -50.61 -8.45 4.28
CA PHE A 62 -49.27 -8.56 3.71
C PHE A 62 -49.01 -7.58 2.57
N SER A 63 -50.00 -7.27 1.72
CA SER A 63 -49.83 -6.23 0.70
C SER A 63 -49.71 -4.84 1.33
N LEU A 64 -50.51 -4.52 2.36
CA LEU A 64 -50.43 -3.27 3.12
C LEU A 64 -49.13 -3.14 3.93
N ILE A 65 -48.67 -4.22 4.57
CA ILE A 65 -47.38 -4.26 5.27
C ILE A 65 -46.24 -4.13 4.26
N SER A 66 -46.33 -4.80 3.10
CA SER A 66 -45.33 -4.65 2.03
C SER A 66 -45.32 -3.25 1.43
N GLU A 67 -46.47 -2.58 1.35
CA GLU A 67 -46.62 -1.21 0.86
C GLU A 67 -46.15 -0.18 1.90
N GLN A 68 -46.44 -0.39 3.18
CA GLN A 68 -45.90 0.44 4.27
C GLN A 68 -44.39 0.26 4.42
N VAL A 69 -43.87 -0.96 4.30
CA VAL A 69 -42.43 -1.23 4.30
C VAL A 69 -41.76 -0.60 3.08
N SER A 70 -42.39 -0.63 1.89
CA SER A 70 -41.83 0.04 0.71
C SER A 70 -41.84 1.56 0.84
N LEU A 71 -42.87 2.15 1.47
CA LEU A 71 -42.92 3.57 1.82
C LEU A 71 -41.85 3.95 2.84
N ILE A 72 -41.65 3.15 3.89
CA ILE A 72 -40.60 3.36 4.89
C ILE A 72 -39.21 3.27 4.24
N LEU A 73 -38.97 2.26 3.39
CA LEU A 73 -37.70 2.14 2.67
C LEU A 73 -37.46 3.31 1.71
N ARG A 74 -38.52 3.81 1.07
CA ARG A 74 -38.45 5.00 0.20
C ARG A 74 -38.16 6.26 1.00
N GLU A 75 -38.77 6.42 2.17
CA GLU A 75 -38.51 7.54 3.08
C GLU A 75 -37.06 7.50 3.59
N ILE A 76 -36.57 6.32 3.99
CA ILE A 76 -35.17 6.12 4.40
C ILE A 76 -34.21 6.47 3.23
N ASP A 77 -34.51 6.04 2.01
CA ASP A 77 -33.72 6.35 0.82
C ASP A 77 -33.73 7.87 0.51
N MET A 78 -34.88 8.53 0.67
CA MET A 78 -34.97 9.99 0.54
C MET A 78 -34.18 10.72 1.61
N SER A 79 -34.33 10.36 2.89
CA SER A 79 -33.57 10.97 3.98
C SER A 79 -32.07 10.74 3.82
N GLN A 80 -31.63 9.57 3.34
CA GLN A 80 -30.22 9.33 3.04
C GLN A 80 -29.71 10.18 1.88
N LYS A 81 -30.51 10.37 0.83
CA LYS A 81 -30.16 11.27 -0.29
C LYS A 81 -30.07 12.72 0.16
N GLU A 82 -30.98 13.17 1.01
CA GLU A 82 -30.98 14.52 1.57
C GLU A 82 -29.77 14.73 2.48
N LEU A 83 -29.44 13.76 3.33
CA LEU A 83 -28.23 13.80 4.17
C LEU A 83 -26.96 13.85 3.32
N ALA A 84 -26.88 13.04 2.25
CA ALA A 84 -25.76 13.05 1.32
C ALA A 84 -25.68 14.34 0.48
N GLN A 85 -26.80 15.01 0.23
CA GLN A 85 -26.83 16.33 -0.41
C GLN A 85 -26.30 17.39 0.55
N ILE A 86 -26.76 17.38 1.80
CA ILE A 86 -26.28 18.28 2.86
C ILE A 86 -24.78 18.07 3.12
N GLU A 87 -24.30 16.84 3.18
CA GLU A 87 -22.88 16.53 3.29
C GLU A 87 -22.08 17.04 2.08
N ARG A 88 -22.60 16.89 0.86
CA ARG A 88 -21.97 17.43 -0.36
C ARG A 88 -21.88 18.96 -0.32
N ASP A 89 -22.96 19.62 0.08
CA ASP A 89 -23.05 21.07 0.14
C ASP A 89 -22.19 21.66 1.28
N LEU A 90 -22.02 20.94 2.40
CA LEU A 90 -21.17 21.32 3.52
C LEU A 90 -19.68 21.03 3.29
N LEU A 91 -19.34 19.91 2.66
CA LEU A 91 -17.95 19.46 2.51
C LEU A 91 -17.31 19.92 1.20
N GLY A 92 -18.11 20.28 0.17
CA GLY A 92 -17.61 20.85 -1.08
C GLY A 92 -16.79 19.89 -1.97
N TYR A 93 -16.82 18.58 -1.70
CA TYR A 93 -16.14 17.56 -2.51
C TYR A 93 -17.12 16.60 -3.17
N GLU A 94 -16.91 16.29 -4.45
CA GLU A 94 -17.64 15.23 -5.15
C GLU A 94 -17.25 13.86 -4.58
N SER A 95 -18.20 13.20 -3.91
CA SER A 95 -18.08 11.82 -3.47
C SER A 95 -18.40 10.87 -4.62
N LEU A 96 -17.71 9.73 -4.67
CA LEU A 96 -17.95 8.70 -5.69
C LEU A 96 -19.40 8.18 -5.59
N ASP A 97 -20.20 8.45 -6.62
CA ASP A 97 -21.62 8.12 -6.62
C ASP A 97 -21.84 6.61 -6.81
N LEU A 98 -22.10 5.91 -5.69
CA LEU A 98 -22.33 4.46 -5.65
C LEU A 98 -23.69 4.05 -6.23
N SER A 99 -24.60 5.00 -6.47
CA SER A 99 -25.92 4.73 -7.07
C SER A 99 -25.85 4.46 -8.56
N ARG A 100 -24.74 4.85 -9.22
CA ARG A 100 -24.52 4.62 -10.65
C ARG A 100 -24.65 3.12 -11.00
N PRO A 101 -25.33 2.79 -12.11
CA PRO A 101 -25.61 1.39 -12.47
C PRO A 101 -24.34 0.60 -12.81
N ASN A 102 -23.31 1.27 -13.34
CA ASN A 102 -22.08 0.64 -13.82
C ASN A 102 -21.01 0.42 -12.74
N ILE A 103 -21.36 0.60 -11.46
CA ILE A 103 -20.43 0.40 -10.33
C ILE A 103 -20.46 -1.07 -9.89
N ALA A 104 -19.29 -1.71 -9.85
CA ALA A 104 -19.12 -3.09 -9.43
C ALA A 104 -19.61 -3.32 -7.99
N ASN A 105 -20.30 -4.45 -7.77
CA ASN A 105 -20.84 -4.80 -6.46
C ASN A 105 -19.77 -4.87 -5.36
N GLU A 106 -18.57 -5.37 -5.68
CA GLU A 106 -17.46 -5.40 -4.74
C GLU A 106 -16.95 -4.01 -4.37
N LEU A 107 -17.00 -3.04 -5.29
CA LEU A 107 -16.65 -1.65 -4.99
C LEU A 107 -17.68 -1.02 -4.05
N LYS A 108 -18.97 -1.24 -4.30
CA LYS A 108 -20.05 -0.79 -3.41
C LYS A 108 -19.89 -1.38 -2.01
N LEU A 109 -19.62 -2.68 -1.93
CA LEU A 109 -19.38 -3.35 -0.67
C LEU A 109 -18.14 -2.79 0.03
N PHE A 110 -17.02 -2.63 -0.67
CA PHE A 110 -15.76 -2.12 -0.08
C PHE A 110 -15.94 -0.73 0.56
N LEU A 111 -16.61 0.18 -0.14
CA LEU A 111 -16.83 1.56 0.30
C LEU A 111 -17.99 1.70 1.30
N ARG A 112 -18.81 0.66 1.50
CA ARG A 112 -19.90 0.70 2.47
C ARG A 112 -19.34 0.79 3.90
N PRO A 113 -19.90 1.64 4.77
CA PRO A 113 -19.61 1.58 6.20
C PRO A 113 -20.04 0.23 6.79
N HIS A 114 -19.14 -0.42 7.52
CA HIS A 114 -19.41 -1.68 8.21
C HIS A 114 -19.47 -1.44 9.70
N GLN A 115 -20.49 -1.94 10.40
CA GLN A 115 -20.53 -1.84 11.86
C GLN A 115 -19.37 -2.60 12.49
N LEU A 116 -18.80 -2.06 13.57
CA LEU A 116 -17.77 -2.75 14.34
C LEU A 116 -18.34 -4.05 14.93
N PRO A 117 -17.62 -5.18 14.83
CA PRO A 117 -18.12 -6.47 15.32
C PRO A 117 -18.49 -6.48 16.81
N LEU A 118 -17.85 -5.63 17.61
CA LEU A 118 -18.04 -5.54 19.06
C LEU A 118 -18.80 -4.27 19.50
N GLY A 119 -19.42 -3.55 18.55
CA GLY A 119 -20.08 -2.27 18.81
C GLY A 119 -19.09 -1.12 18.98
N ARG A 120 -19.53 -0.06 19.66
CA ARG A 120 -18.78 1.21 19.78
C ARG A 120 -17.45 1.02 20.50
N ASP A 121 -16.36 1.48 19.88
CA ASP A 121 -15.05 1.51 20.52
C ASP A 121 -15.04 2.54 21.67
N SER A 122 -14.64 2.10 22.86
CA SER A 122 -14.68 2.94 24.07
C SER A 122 -13.66 4.08 24.08
N LYS A 123 -12.57 3.98 23.31
CA LYS A 123 -11.49 4.97 23.30
C LYS A 123 -11.71 6.05 22.25
N THR A 124 -12.11 5.64 21.05
CA THR A 124 -12.27 6.51 19.88
C THR A 124 -13.72 6.92 19.66
N GLY A 125 -14.68 6.19 20.25
CA GLY A 125 -16.10 6.40 20.04
C GLY A 125 -16.60 5.93 18.67
N ILE A 126 -15.73 5.38 17.82
CA ILE A 126 -16.05 4.89 16.48
C ILE A 126 -17.02 3.72 16.58
N THR A 127 -18.04 3.71 15.71
CA THR A 127 -19.06 2.65 15.63
C THR A 127 -18.94 1.83 14.36
N GLN A 128 -18.33 2.39 13.32
CA GLN A 128 -18.25 1.80 11.99
C GLN A 128 -16.81 1.82 11.47
N MET A 129 -16.43 0.75 10.78
CA MET A 129 -15.25 0.70 9.92
C MET A 129 -15.60 1.29 8.56
N VAL A 130 -14.82 2.27 8.13
CA VAL A 130 -14.94 2.88 6.81
C VAL A 130 -13.70 2.55 5.98
N SER A 131 -13.89 2.23 4.71
CA SER A 131 -12.81 2.15 3.73
C SER A 131 -12.89 3.35 2.81
N SER A 132 -11.76 3.82 2.31
CA SER A 132 -11.69 4.92 1.36
C SER A 132 -10.89 4.55 0.13
N VAL A 133 -11.14 5.31 -0.93
CA VAL A 133 -10.28 5.41 -2.11
C VAL A 133 -9.88 6.87 -2.27
N ALA A 134 -8.79 7.13 -2.99
CA ALA A 134 -8.37 8.51 -3.25
C ALA A 134 -9.46 9.28 -4.00
N HIS A 135 -9.60 10.57 -3.71
CA HIS A 135 -10.60 11.43 -4.35
C HIS A 135 -10.46 11.44 -5.89
N SER A 136 -9.22 11.41 -6.41
CA SER A 136 -8.95 11.34 -7.85
C SER A 136 -9.49 10.08 -8.53
N CYS A 137 -9.84 9.03 -7.78
CA CYS A 137 -10.49 7.84 -8.32
C CYS A 137 -11.86 8.12 -8.94
N ASP A 138 -12.57 9.16 -8.50
CA ASP A 138 -13.90 9.49 -9.01
C ASP A 138 -13.87 9.78 -10.53
N LYS A 139 -12.82 10.49 -10.98
CA LYS A 139 -12.52 10.77 -12.39
C LYS A 139 -12.18 9.51 -13.21
N SER A 140 -11.96 8.39 -12.55
CA SER A 140 -11.65 7.09 -13.15
C SER A 140 -12.59 6.00 -12.62
N SER A 141 -13.82 6.37 -12.25
CA SER A 141 -14.81 5.48 -11.65
C SER A 141 -15.11 4.23 -12.50
N ASP A 142 -15.16 4.36 -13.83
CA ASP A 142 -15.34 3.20 -14.73
C ASP A 142 -14.16 2.22 -14.66
N LEU A 143 -12.92 2.74 -14.70
CA LEU A 143 -11.71 1.93 -14.57
C LEU A 143 -11.62 1.27 -13.19
N LEU A 144 -12.01 2.00 -12.13
CA LEU A 144 -12.03 1.48 -10.77
C LEU A 144 -13.10 0.38 -10.62
N SER A 145 -14.26 0.57 -11.24
CA SER A 145 -15.34 -0.43 -11.29
C SER A 145 -14.88 -1.69 -12.03
N GLN A 146 -14.21 -1.53 -13.18
CA GLN A 146 -13.63 -2.64 -13.91
C GLN A 146 -12.57 -3.37 -13.07
N TYR A 147 -11.71 -2.63 -12.37
CA TYR A 147 -10.74 -3.19 -11.42
C TYR A 147 -11.45 -3.94 -10.27
N MET A 148 -12.66 -3.54 -9.86
CA MET A 148 -13.41 -4.24 -8.82
C MET A 148 -14.37 -5.31 -9.35
N THR A 149 -14.26 -5.67 -10.63
CA THR A 149 -15.04 -6.75 -11.24
C THR A 149 -14.22 -8.04 -11.26
N TYR A 150 -14.48 -8.93 -10.31
CA TYR A 150 -13.82 -10.23 -10.19
C TYR A 150 -14.72 -11.24 -9.47
N ASN A 151 -14.36 -12.52 -9.58
CA ASN A 151 -15.07 -13.59 -8.88
C ASN A 151 -14.49 -13.79 -7.47
N LEU A 152 -15.40 -13.89 -6.48
CA LEU A 152 -15.05 -14.11 -5.08
C LEU A 152 -14.34 -15.43 -4.86
N PHE A 153 -13.26 -15.41 -4.07
CA PHE A 153 -12.47 -16.61 -3.72
C PHE A 153 -11.98 -17.40 -4.94
N GLN A 154 -11.90 -16.75 -6.10
CA GLN A 154 -11.31 -17.28 -7.31
C GLN A 154 -10.00 -16.55 -7.60
N ARG A 155 -9.31 -16.94 -8.67
CA ARG A 155 -8.13 -16.24 -9.14
C ARG A 155 -8.49 -14.82 -9.60
N CYS A 156 -7.73 -13.83 -9.16
CA CYS A 156 -7.87 -12.46 -9.66
C CYS A 156 -7.59 -12.39 -11.17
N PRO A 157 -8.28 -11.52 -11.93
CA PRO A 157 -7.93 -11.23 -13.31
C PRO A 157 -6.47 -10.77 -13.42
N ASP A 158 -5.82 -11.09 -14.54
CA ASP A 158 -4.46 -10.63 -14.83
C ASP A 158 -4.49 -9.21 -15.41
N ASP A 159 -4.71 -8.24 -14.53
CA ASP A 159 -5.00 -6.84 -14.87
C ASP A 159 -4.06 -5.83 -14.17
N TRP A 160 -2.81 -6.24 -13.91
CA TRP A 160 -1.81 -5.38 -13.27
C TRP A 160 -1.62 -4.04 -14.01
N SER A 161 -1.76 -4.03 -15.33
CA SER A 161 -1.64 -2.81 -16.14
C SER A 161 -2.79 -1.83 -15.90
N MET A 162 -3.98 -2.34 -15.57
CA MET A 162 -5.13 -1.53 -15.15
C MET A 162 -4.91 -0.96 -13.75
N ALA A 163 -4.38 -1.77 -12.83
CA ALA A 163 -3.97 -1.32 -11.50
C ALA A 163 -2.96 -0.16 -11.59
N GLN A 164 -1.92 -0.31 -12.42
CA GLN A 164 -0.93 0.74 -12.68
C GLN A 164 -1.56 1.99 -13.28
N LYS A 165 -2.48 1.86 -14.25
CA LYS A 165 -3.20 3.00 -14.84
C LYS A 165 -3.99 3.78 -13.78
N LEU A 166 -4.64 3.10 -12.84
CA LEU A 166 -5.34 3.74 -11.74
C LEU A 166 -4.37 4.50 -10.82
N ILE A 167 -3.26 3.86 -10.42
CA ILE A 167 -2.21 4.49 -9.61
C ILE A 167 -1.64 5.73 -10.30
N LEU A 168 -1.32 5.66 -11.59
CA LEU A 168 -0.82 6.79 -12.37
C LEU A 168 -1.84 7.92 -12.54
N LYS A 169 -3.14 7.64 -12.34
CA LYS A 169 -4.21 8.64 -12.30
C LYS A 169 -4.50 9.16 -10.87
N GLY A 170 -3.65 8.82 -9.90
CA GLY A 170 -3.80 9.24 -8.51
C GLY A 170 -4.84 8.44 -7.73
N CYS A 171 -5.25 7.28 -8.23
CA CYS A 171 -6.20 6.40 -7.55
C CYS A 171 -5.45 5.38 -6.66
N GLU A 172 -4.74 5.87 -5.65
CA GLU A 172 -3.96 5.08 -4.69
C GLU A 172 -4.26 5.51 -3.24
N PRO A 173 -4.43 4.60 -2.26
CA PRO A 173 -4.33 3.14 -2.37
C PRO A 173 -5.50 2.52 -3.15
N LEU A 174 -5.22 1.44 -3.88
CA LEU A 174 -6.25 0.67 -4.55
C LEU A 174 -7.09 -0.13 -3.55
N PRO A 175 -8.40 -0.32 -3.81
CA PRO A 175 -9.26 -1.13 -2.95
C PRO A 175 -8.78 -2.58 -2.91
N ARG A 176 -8.91 -3.19 -1.73
CA ARG A 176 -8.56 -4.60 -1.52
C ARG A 176 -9.55 -5.50 -2.24
N ARG A 177 -9.04 -6.50 -2.96
CA ARG A 177 -9.87 -7.51 -3.64
C ARG A 177 -10.02 -8.78 -2.81
N ARG A 178 -11.18 -9.43 -2.89
CA ARG A 178 -11.49 -10.74 -2.28
C ARG A 178 -11.30 -11.89 -3.27
N CYS A 179 -10.17 -11.86 -4.00
CA CYS A 179 -9.73 -12.90 -4.92
C CYS A 179 -8.27 -13.26 -4.63
N PHE A 180 -7.81 -14.41 -5.14
CA PHE A 180 -6.45 -14.89 -4.94
C PHE A 180 -5.53 -14.38 -6.05
N ALA A 181 -4.42 -13.75 -5.66
CA ALA A 181 -3.38 -13.34 -6.59
C ALA A 181 -2.82 -14.55 -7.36
N LYS A 182 -2.24 -14.30 -8.53
CA LYS A 182 -1.55 -15.34 -9.32
C LYS A 182 -0.46 -16.01 -8.48
N THR A 183 -0.54 -17.33 -8.36
CA THR A 183 0.47 -18.13 -7.67
C THR A 183 1.73 -18.27 -8.52
N ILE A 184 2.88 -17.90 -7.97
CA ILE A 184 4.20 -18.13 -8.56
C ILE A 184 4.92 -19.10 -7.62
N SER A 185 5.37 -20.24 -8.14
CA SER A 185 6.05 -21.24 -7.31
C SER A 185 7.40 -20.71 -6.83
N LYS A 186 7.69 -20.85 -5.54
CA LYS A 186 9.04 -20.62 -4.99
C LYS A 186 9.97 -21.81 -5.21
N VAL A 187 9.43 -23.03 -5.22
CA VAL A 187 10.21 -24.26 -5.15
C VAL A 187 10.97 -24.49 -6.45
N GLY A 188 12.30 -24.53 -6.35
CA GLY A 188 13.20 -24.82 -7.49
C GLY A 188 13.32 -23.70 -8.52
N LEU A 189 12.72 -22.52 -8.30
CA LEU A 189 12.71 -21.41 -9.27
C LEU A 189 13.55 -20.19 -8.86
N LEU A 190 13.94 -20.11 -7.59
CA LEU A 190 14.73 -18.99 -7.05
C LEU A 190 16.10 -19.46 -6.59
N HIS A 191 17.12 -18.69 -6.94
CA HIS A 191 18.48 -18.88 -6.45
C HIS A 191 18.57 -18.50 -4.95
N PRO A 192 19.44 -19.14 -4.16
CA PRO A 192 19.63 -18.76 -2.77
C PRO A 192 20.33 -17.40 -2.65
N PHE A 193 20.08 -16.69 -1.56
CA PHE A 193 20.84 -15.49 -1.20
C PHE A 193 22.26 -15.89 -0.72
N PRO A 194 23.34 -15.19 -1.12
CA PRO A 194 23.37 -13.95 -1.89
C PRO A 194 23.49 -14.13 -3.41
N ASN A 195 23.58 -15.36 -3.94
CA ASN A 195 23.74 -15.61 -5.38
C ASN A 195 22.60 -15.00 -6.22
N SER A 196 21.38 -15.01 -5.67
CA SER A 196 20.19 -14.39 -6.26
C SER A 196 20.32 -12.90 -6.60
N LEU A 197 21.31 -12.20 -6.04
CA LEU A 197 21.52 -10.78 -6.31
C LEU A 197 21.96 -10.51 -7.75
N TRP A 198 22.77 -11.40 -8.34
CA TRP A 198 23.39 -11.17 -9.65
C TRP A 198 23.22 -12.32 -10.63
N GLU A 199 22.70 -13.47 -10.19
CA GLU A 199 22.27 -14.52 -11.10
C GLU A 199 20.92 -14.19 -11.75
N ALA A 200 20.79 -14.48 -13.05
CA ALA A 200 19.57 -14.22 -13.76
C ALA A 200 18.41 -15.11 -13.22
N PRO A 201 17.27 -14.52 -12.84
CA PRO A 201 16.11 -15.29 -12.44
C PRO A 201 15.49 -16.03 -13.63
N LEU A 202 14.79 -17.13 -13.37
CA LEU A 202 14.09 -17.88 -14.42
C LEU A 202 12.89 -17.11 -14.94
N ASN A 203 12.62 -17.20 -16.25
CA ASN A 203 11.47 -16.51 -16.88
C ASN A 203 10.12 -16.87 -16.22
N SER A 204 9.97 -18.06 -15.63
CA SER A 204 8.75 -18.49 -14.94
C SER A 204 8.50 -17.80 -13.59
N THR A 205 9.46 -17.03 -13.07
CA THR A 205 9.36 -16.32 -11.77
C THR A 205 8.56 -15.02 -11.83
N VAL A 206 8.22 -14.53 -13.03
CA VAL A 206 7.54 -13.25 -13.23
C VAL A 206 6.33 -13.38 -14.15
N ASN A 207 5.47 -12.38 -14.14
CA ASN A 207 4.33 -12.31 -15.03
C ASN A 207 4.66 -11.52 -16.31
N TRP A 208 4.63 -12.20 -17.46
CA TRP A 208 4.86 -11.57 -18.77
C TRP A 208 3.60 -11.03 -19.46
N SER A 209 2.44 -11.17 -18.83
CA SER A 209 1.17 -10.70 -19.41
C SER A 209 1.19 -9.19 -19.63
N GLY A 210 0.66 -8.71 -20.75
CA GLY A 210 0.64 -7.28 -21.08
C GLY A 210 1.98 -6.63 -21.40
N LEU A 211 3.11 -7.34 -21.28
CA LEU A 211 4.43 -6.84 -21.63
C LEU A 211 4.80 -7.19 -23.08
N SER A 212 5.57 -6.31 -23.73
CA SER A 212 6.07 -6.55 -25.09
C SER A 212 7.08 -7.70 -25.15
N CYS A 213 8.02 -7.76 -24.19
CA CYS A 213 8.93 -8.88 -24.02
C CYS A 213 8.30 -10.04 -23.24
N LYS A 214 8.74 -11.27 -23.55
CA LYS A 214 8.29 -12.53 -22.92
C LYS A 214 9.40 -13.32 -22.22
N SER A 215 10.61 -12.75 -22.15
CA SER A 215 11.77 -13.35 -21.51
C SER A 215 12.74 -12.26 -21.04
N PHE A 216 13.59 -12.57 -20.07
CA PHE A 216 14.65 -11.67 -19.64
C PHE A 216 15.68 -11.44 -20.75
N GLU A 217 15.91 -12.42 -21.62
CA GLU A 217 16.79 -12.27 -22.79
C GLU A 217 16.32 -11.14 -23.70
N CYS A 218 15.01 -11.06 -23.98
CA CYS A 218 14.43 -9.96 -24.75
C CYS A 218 14.64 -8.58 -24.09
N LEU A 219 14.74 -8.53 -22.76
CA LEU A 219 14.93 -7.29 -22.01
C LEU A 219 16.39 -6.84 -21.94
N LYS A 220 17.38 -7.73 -22.14
CA LYS A 220 18.81 -7.38 -22.06
C LYS A 220 19.20 -6.30 -23.08
N ASP A 221 18.73 -6.45 -24.31
CA ASP A 221 19.07 -5.54 -25.42
C ASP A 221 18.12 -4.35 -25.54
N ARG A 222 17.10 -4.25 -24.67
CA ARG A 222 16.12 -3.16 -24.73
C ARG A 222 16.50 -2.00 -23.84
N LYS A 223 16.17 -0.82 -24.37
CA LYS A 223 16.16 0.43 -23.64
C LYS A 223 14.72 0.76 -23.25
N LEU A 224 14.38 0.48 -21.99
CA LEU A 224 13.01 0.62 -21.49
C LEU A 224 12.70 2.04 -21.02
N SER A 225 13.68 2.69 -20.40
CA SER A 225 13.56 4.07 -19.96
C SER A 225 14.94 4.73 -19.91
N ARG A 226 14.99 6.04 -19.68
CA ARG A 226 16.24 6.78 -19.43
C ARG A 226 17.02 6.18 -18.25
N ASP A 227 16.27 5.70 -17.27
CA ASP A 227 16.85 5.14 -16.07
C ASP A 227 17.22 3.67 -16.20
N CYS A 228 16.75 3.01 -17.25
CA CYS A 228 16.99 1.60 -17.46
C CYS A 228 17.45 1.23 -18.88
N ILE A 229 18.78 1.26 -19.05
CA ILE A 229 19.50 0.80 -20.23
C ILE A 229 20.17 -0.53 -19.88
N ALA A 230 19.72 -1.63 -20.48
CA ALA A 230 20.24 -2.98 -20.23
C ALA A 230 20.21 -3.43 -18.75
N CYS A 231 19.23 -2.99 -17.94
CA CYS A 231 19.24 -3.28 -16.50
C CYS A 231 19.05 -4.75 -16.12
N PHE A 232 18.59 -5.56 -17.08
CA PHE A 232 18.30 -6.97 -16.90
C PHE A 232 19.50 -7.85 -17.25
N ASP A 233 20.57 -7.27 -17.80
CA ASP A 233 21.86 -7.96 -17.96
C ASP A 233 22.69 -7.82 -16.67
N LEU A 234 22.44 -8.73 -15.72
CA LEU A 234 23.10 -8.71 -14.41
C LEU A 234 24.56 -9.20 -14.45
N ILE A 235 24.92 -10.00 -15.46
CA ILE A 235 26.21 -10.70 -15.53
C ILE A 235 27.18 -9.94 -16.44
N ASN A 236 26.79 -9.72 -17.70
CA ASN A 236 27.65 -9.08 -18.69
C ASN A 236 27.45 -7.57 -18.75
N GLY A 237 26.36 -7.08 -18.16
CA GLY A 237 26.02 -5.68 -18.14
C GLY A 237 26.80 -4.87 -17.11
N TYR A 238 26.47 -3.58 -17.02
CA TYR A 238 27.16 -2.64 -16.13
C TYR A 238 26.50 -2.54 -14.74
N GLU A 239 25.31 -3.09 -14.55
CA GLU A 239 24.52 -2.90 -13.32
C GLU A 239 25.22 -3.42 -12.05
N ASN A 240 25.95 -4.53 -12.14
CA ASN A 240 26.76 -5.08 -11.05
C ASN A 240 27.97 -4.22 -10.67
N HIS A 241 28.47 -3.40 -11.61
CA HIS A 241 29.61 -2.53 -11.41
C HIS A 241 29.20 -1.07 -11.17
N ARG A 242 27.95 -0.70 -11.46
CA ARG A 242 27.47 0.67 -11.54
C ARG A 242 27.73 1.52 -10.29
N PHE A 243 27.63 0.90 -9.12
CA PHE A 243 27.82 1.56 -7.83
C PHE A 243 29.17 1.24 -7.18
N LEU A 244 30.01 0.48 -7.89
CA LEU A 244 31.35 0.04 -7.46
C LEU A 244 32.46 0.71 -8.29
N LYS A 245 32.14 1.12 -9.52
CA LYS A 245 33.05 1.79 -10.45
C LYS A 245 32.39 3.07 -10.94
N SER A 246 33.18 4.13 -11.05
CA SER A 246 32.73 5.43 -11.54
C SER A 246 33.03 5.53 -13.04
N LYS A 247 32.05 5.95 -13.85
CA LYS A 247 32.26 6.32 -15.26
C LYS A 247 32.38 7.82 -15.45
N SER A 248 31.71 8.60 -14.60
CA SER A 248 31.85 10.05 -14.55
C SER A 248 31.93 10.57 -13.13
N LYS A 249 32.35 11.84 -12.98
CA LYS A 249 32.44 12.51 -11.67
C LYS A 249 31.11 12.55 -10.90
N ASN A 250 29.97 12.40 -11.59
CA ASN A 250 28.63 12.36 -11.02
C ASN A 250 28.27 10.98 -10.43
N ASP A 251 28.99 9.92 -10.80
CA ASP A 251 28.68 8.57 -10.35
C ASP A 251 29.36 8.32 -8.99
N PHE A 252 28.60 8.50 -7.91
CA PHE A 252 29.08 8.26 -6.55
C PHE A 252 29.06 6.77 -6.21
N LEU A 253 30.13 6.29 -5.58
CA LEU A 253 30.27 4.89 -5.19
C LEU A 253 29.55 4.64 -3.86
N VAL A 254 28.96 3.45 -3.72
CA VAL A 254 28.25 3.09 -2.48
C VAL A 254 29.16 3.18 -1.26
N ASP A 255 30.41 2.69 -1.36
CA ASP A 255 31.34 2.71 -0.24
C ASP A 255 31.70 4.15 0.19
N ASP A 256 31.88 5.06 -0.77
CA ASP A 256 32.12 6.48 -0.50
C ASP A 256 30.93 7.11 0.22
N VAL A 257 29.70 6.83 -0.23
CA VAL A 257 28.49 7.40 0.38
C VAL A 257 28.27 6.82 1.78
N LEU A 258 28.51 5.53 1.98
CA LEU A 258 28.41 4.90 3.30
C LEU A 258 29.43 5.47 4.29
N ALA A 259 30.66 5.78 3.82
CA ALA A 259 31.68 6.41 4.63
C ALA A 259 31.29 7.82 5.11
N LEU A 260 30.49 8.56 4.34
CA LEU A 260 29.93 9.85 4.76
C LEU A 260 28.87 9.71 5.87
N GLY A 261 28.26 8.53 6.00
CA GLY A 261 27.14 8.24 6.91
C GLY A 261 27.50 8.00 8.38
N SER A 262 28.69 8.41 8.84
CA SER A 262 29.17 8.27 10.23
C SER A 262 28.94 6.88 10.87
N GLY A 263 28.87 5.81 10.06
CA GLY A 263 28.78 4.42 10.51
C GLY A 263 27.39 3.86 10.86
N GLY A 264 26.29 4.53 10.47
CA GLY A 264 24.93 4.19 10.95
C GLY A 264 23.90 3.70 9.93
N ILE A 265 24.25 3.56 8.65
CA ILE A 265 23.26 3.27 7.59
C ILE A 265 22.89 1.79 7.60
N ARG A 266 21.64 1.46 7.93
CA ARG A 266 21.14 0.08 8.02
C ARG A 266 19.92 -0.17 7.14
N ILE A 267 19.09 0.87 6.95
CA ILE A 267 17.90 0.81 6.12
C ILE A 267 17.83 2.02 5.18
N GLY A 268 17.58 1.74 3.90
CA GLY A 268 17.47 2.75 2.85
C GLY A 268 16.17 2.69 2.06
N LEU A 269 15.81 3.80 1.45
CA LEU A 269 14.75 3.90 0.44
C LEU A 269 15.37 4.31 -0.89
N ASP A 270 15.05 3.57 -1.95
CA ASP A 270 15.52 3.84 -3.30
C ASP A 270 14.34 4.21 -4.20
N VAL A 271 14.21 5.50 -4.49
CA VAL A 271 13.12 6.05 -5.28
C VAL A 271 13.52 6.07 -6.76
N GLY A 272 12.79 5.28 -7.57
CA GLY A 272 13.12 5.11 -8.98
C GLY A 272 14.32 4.17 -9.19
N GLY A 273 14.43 3.12 -8.37
CA GLY A 273 15.57 2.18 -8.39
C GLY A 273 15.63 1.22 -9.57
N GLY A 274 14.66 1.28 -10.50
CA GLY A 274 14.63 0.45 -11.70
C GLY A 274 14.59 -1.05 -11.37
N SER A 275 15.62 -1.79 -11.76
CA SER A 275 15.75 -3.24 -11.54
C SER A 275 16.23 -3.62 -10.14
N GLY A 276 16.51 -2.65 -9.26
CA GLY A 276 16.95 -2.90 -7.88
C GLY A 276 18.44 -3.16 -7.71
N SER A 277 19.28 -2.81 -8.69
CA SER A 277 20.74 -3.01 -8.61
C SER A 277 21.39 -2.26 -7.45
N PHE A 278 20.90 -1.06 -7.12
CA PHE A 278 21.36 -0.33 -5.94
C PHE A 278 21.07 -1.13 -4.66
N ALA A 279 19.84 -1.62 -4.49
CA ALA A 279 19.46 -2.46 -3.38
C ALA A 279 20.32 -3.75 -3.29
N ALA A 280 20.69 -4.34 -4.43
CA ALA A 280 21.58 -5.50 -4.46
C ALA A 280 22.99 -5.19 -3.93
N VAL A 281 23.60 -4.10 -4.39
CA VAL A 281 24.94 -3.66 -3.92
C VAL A 281 24.91 -3.32 -2.43
N MET A 282 23.83 -2.71 -1.96
CA MET A 282 23.60 -2.37 -0.56
C MET A 282 23.40 -3.60 0.32
N ALA A 283 22.67 -4.62 -0.18
CA ALA A 283 22.48 -5.89 0.52
C ALA A 283 23.81 -6.63 0.76
N GLN A 284 24.77 -6.56 -0.18
CA GLN A 284 26.13 -7.10 0.01
C GLN A 284 26.90 -6.42 1.16
N ARG A 285 26.46 -5.23 1.59
CA ARG A 285 27.01 -4.46 2.72
C ARG A 285 26.10 -4.51 3.95
N ASN A 286 25.19 -5.49 4.00
CA ASN A 286 24.21 -5.66 5.07
C ASN A 286 23.26 -4.47 5.26
N VAL A 287 22.99 -3.69 4.21
CA VAL A 287 22.01 -2.61 4.22
C VAL A 287 20.73 -3.06 3.50
N THR A 288 19.59 -3.00 4.19
CA THR A 288 18.30 -3.32 3.59
C THR A 288 17.76 -2.10 2.86
N VAL A 289 17.37 -2.26 1.59
CA VAL A 289 16.80 -1.16 0.80
C VAL A 289 15.42 -1.53 0.29
N VAL A 290 14.45 -0.63 0.50
CA VAL A 290 13.15 -0.70 -0.17
C VAL A 290 13.24 0.07 -1.49
N THR A 291 12.92 -0.58 -2.61
CA THR A 291 13.01 0.02 -3.94
C THR A 291 11.63 0.35 -4.48
N SER A 292 11.32 1.64 -4.61
CA SER A 292 10.10 2.11 -5.27
C SER A 292 10.23 1.97 -6.78
N THR A 293 9.27 1.29 -7.42
CA THR A 293 9.26 1.07 -8.87
C THR A 293 7.84 0.89 -9.41
N LEU A 294 7.70 1.01 -10.73
CA LEU A 294 6.51 0.64 -11.49
C LEU A 294 6.91 -0.30 -12.64
N ASN A 295 5.95 -1.03 -13.18
CA ASN A 295 6.20 -1.94 -14.30
C ASN A 295 6.13 -1.17 -15.62
N LEU A 296 7.28 -0.64 -16.06
CA LEU A 296 7.45 0.11 -17.31
C LEU A 296 8.01 -0.80 -18.41
N ASP A 297 7.13 -1.45 -19.18
CA ASP A 297 7.48 -2.43 -20.23
C ASP A 297 8.36 -3.61 -19.76
N ALA A 298 8.51 -3.79 -18.45
CA ALA A 298 9.19 -4.90 -17.81
C ALA A 298 8.59 -5.17 -16.42
N PRO A 299 8.71 -6.41 -15.89
CA PRO A 299 8.14 -6.80 -14.61
C PRO A 299 9.12 -6.44 -13.47
N PHE A 300 9.38 -5.14 -13.26
CA PHE A 300 10.38 -4.67 -12.32
C PHE A 300 10.14 -5.15 -10.89
N SER A 301 8.90 -5.11 -10.41
CA SER A 301 8.59 -5.49 -9.03
C SER A 301 8.84 -6.98 -8.79
N GLU A 302 8.33 -7.83 -9.67
CA GLU A 302 8.55 -9.27 -9.57
C GLU A 302 10.02 -9.65 -9.79
N PHE A 303 10.73 -8.95 -10.67
CA PHE A 303 12.17 -9.15 -10.86
C PHE A 303 12.99 -8.81 -9.62
N ILE A 304 12.71 -7.68 -8.96
CA ILE A 304 13.37 -7.30 -7.70
C ILE A 304 13.06 -8.34 -6.61
N ALA A 305 11.80 -8.76 -6.47
CA ALA A 305 11.41 -9.77 -5.50
C ALA A 305 12.10 -11.13 -5.75
N ALA A 306 12.23 -11.56 -7.02
CA ALA A 306 12.90 -12.81 -7.39
C ALA A 306 14.39 -12.83 -7.01
N ARG A 307 15.02 -11.65 -6.90
CA ARG A 307 16.41 -11.50 -6.43
C ARG A 307 16.54 -11.54 -4.90
N GLY A 308 15.43 -11.61 -4.17
CA GLY A 308 15.40 -11.52 -2.70
C GLY A 308 15.46 -10.08 -2.18
N LEU A 309 15.12 -9.10 -3.00
CA LEU A 309 15.11 -7.67 -2.66
C LEU A 309 13.67 -7.17 -2.44
N PHE A 310 13.51 -5.96 -1.89
CA PHE A 310 12.22 -5.44 -1.47
C PHE A 310 11.67 -4.42 -2.49
N PRO A 311 10.74 -4.79 -3.39
CA PRO A 311 10.04 -3.84 -4.24
C PRO A 311 8.88 -3.15 -3.51
N LEU A 312 8.65 -1.89 -3.83
CA LEU A 312 7.44 -1.15 -3.48
C LEU A 312 6.81 -0.63 -4.78
N PHE A 313 5.62 -1.13 -5.11
CA PHE A 313 4.87 -0.69 -6.28
C PHE A 313 4.13 0.62 -5.98
N LEU A 314 4.75 1.75 -6.30
CA LEU A 314 4.31 3.08 -5.85
C LEU A 314 4.66 4.15 -6.89
N SER A 315 3.72 5.08 -7.12
CA SER A 315 3.95 6.29 -7.91
C SER A 315 4.61 7.40 -7.07
N LEU A 316 5.42 8.25 -7.70
CA LEU A 316 6.07 9.40 -7.04
C LEU A 316 5.07 10.47 -6.57
N ASP A 317 3.87 10.48 -7.13
CA ASP A 317 2.80 11.42 -6.76
C ASP A 317 2.10 11.05 -5.44
N HIS A 318 2.39 9.88 -4.88
CA HIS A 318 1.80 9.41 -3.63
C HIS A 318 2.77 9.58 -2.47
N ARG A 319 2.22 9.96 -1.31
CA ARG A 319 2.99 10.05 -0.06
C ARG A 319 3.58 8.69 0.30
N PHE A 320 4.86 8.61 0.61
CA PHE A 320 5.51 7.37 0.99
C PHE A 320 4.75 6.68 2.15
N PRO A 321 4.37 5.40 2.00
CA PRO A 321 3.58 4.65 2.99
C PRO A 321 4.44 4.18 4.17
N PHE A 322 5.38 5.02 4.60
CA PHE A 322 6.26 4.79 5.73
C PHE A 322 5.97 5.83 6.82
N TYR A 323 6.18 5.43 8.06
CA TYR A 323 6.15 6.36 9.19
C TYR A 323 7.29 7.39 9.10
N ASP A 324 7.24 8.39 9.96
CA ASP A 324 8.26 9.43 10.00
C ASP A 324 9.58 8.86 10.53
N ASN A 325 10.71 9.36 10.03
CA ASN A 325 12.06 9.01 10.49
C ASN A 325 12.37 7.49 10.44
N VAL A 326 12.03 6.82 9.33
CA VAL A 326 12.21 5.38 9.11
C VAL A 326 13.56 5.03 8.47
N PHE A 327 14.10 5.89 7.61
CA PHE A 327 15.28 5.58 6.79
C PHE A 327 16.55 6.31 7.25
N ASP A 328 17.69 5.65 7.10
CA ASP A 328 19.02 6.23 7.36
C ASP A 328 19.60 6.84 6.07
N LEU A 329 19.15 6.35 4.91
CA LEU A 329 19.52 6.82 3.57
C LEU A 329 18.28 6.84 2.68
N VAL A 330 18.05 7.95 1.97
CA VAL A 330 17.10 7.99 0.84
C VAL A 330 17.89 8.31 -0.41
N ARG A 331 17.87 7.41 -1.40
CA ARG A 331 18.38 7.66 -2.75
C ARG A 331 17.20 8.05 -3.64
N ALA A 332 17.33 9.14 -4.38
CA ALA A 332 16.37 9.51 -5.40
C ALA A 332 17.09 9.72 -6.74
N ARG A 333 16.52 9.14 -7.78
CA ARG A 333 16.96 9.33 -9.17
C ARG A 333 15.91 10.09 -9.97
N SER A 334 16.34 10.63 -11.11
CA SER A 334 15.57 11.38 -12.11
C SER A 334 14.37 10.63 -12.73
N SER A 335 13.40 10.19 -11.94
CA SER A 335 12.08 9.76 -12.42
C SER A 335 11.05 10.90 -12.41
N LEU A 336 11.42 12.08 -11.91
CA LEU A 336 10.65 13.30 -12.06
C LEU A 336 10.96 13.88 -13.44
N ASP A 337 10.11 13.59 -14.42
CA ASP A 337 10.20 14.18 -15.75
C ASP A 337 10.28 15.71 -15.61
N GLY A 338 11.14 16.36 -16.39
CA GLY A 338 11.47 17.79 -16.27
C GLY A 338 10.30 18.77 -16.44
N GLY A 339 9.08 18.27 -16.61
CA GLY A 339 7.81 19.01 -16.60
C GLY A 339 7.04 18.99 -15.28
N ALA A 340 7.59 18.40 -14.20
CA ALA A 340 6.96 18.46 -12.88
C ALA A 340 6.89 19.93 -12.39
N ARG A 341 5.69 20.35 -11.94
CA ARG A 341 5.52 21.68 -11.35
C ARG A 341 6.41 21.83 -10.11
N PRO A 342 7.02 23.01 -9.85
CA PRO A 342 7.92 23.21 -8.71
C PRO A 342 7.33 22.76 -7.37
N GLU A 343 6.03 22.96 -7.17
CA GLU A 343 5.33 22.59 -5.94
C GLU A 343 5.30 21.06 -5.73
N LYS A 344 5.21 20.27 -6.81
CA LYS A 344 5.27 18.80 -6.70
C LYS A 344 6.64 18.34 -6.21
N LEU A 345 7.71 18.94 -6.72
CA LEU A 345 9.07 18.66 -6.29
C LEU A 345 9.26 19.07 -4.81
N GLU A 346 8.69 20.19 -4.39
CA GLU A 346 8.71 20.62 -2.98
C GLU A 346 7.97 19.63 -2.06
N PHE A 347 6.76 19.18 -2.43
CA PHE A 347 6.05 18.14 -1.68
C PHE A 347 6.84 16.83 -1.59
N PHE A 348 7.45 16.42 -2.70
CA PHE A 348 8.31 15.24 -2.73
C PHE A 348 9.52 15.38 -1.80
N MET A 349 10.16 16.56 -1.77
CA MET A 349 11.25 16.84 -0.85
C MET A 349 10.82 16.86 0.62
N PHE A 350 9.63 17.39 0.93
CA PHE A 350 9.06 17.28 2.27
C PHE A 350 8.80 15.83 2.69
N ASP A 351 8.39 14.98 1.76
CA ASP A 351 8.12 13.58 2.06
C ASP A 351 9.41 12.77 2.24
N ILE A 352 10.45 13.04 1.44
CA ILE A 352 11.81 12.53 1.68
C ILE A 352 12.29 12.96 3.06
N ASP A 353 12.21 14.26 3.36
CA ASP A 353 12.65 14.81 4.64
C ASP A 353 11.91 14.14 5.80
N ARG A 354 10.60 13.95 5.68
CA ARG A 354 9.77 13.29 6.69
C ARG A 354 10.22 11.86 6.99
N VAL A 355 10.51 11.05 5.98
CA VAL A 355 10.87 9.63 6.18
C VAL A 355 12.36 9.44 6.53
N LEU A 356 13.23 10.41 6.22
CA LEU A 356 14.65 10.37 6.52
C LEU A 356 14.92 10.78 7.99
N ARG A 357 15.74 10.00 8.71
CA ARG A 357 16.17 10.35 10.08
C ARG A 357 17.09 11.57 10.08
N ALA A 358 17.05 12.35 11.17
CA ALA A 358 18.05 13.39 11.40
C ALA A 358 19.47 12.78 11.41
N GLY A 359 20.43 13.43 10.76
CA GLY A 359 21.77 12.91 10.52
C GLY A 359 21.87 11.87 9.39
N GLY A 360 20.72 11.38 8.87
CA GLY A 360 20.65 10.51 7.72
C GLY A 360 21.03 11.21 6.42
N LEU A 361 21.28 10.41 5.38
CA LEU A 361 21.74 10.90 4.08
C LEU A 361 20.61 10.95 3.06
N PHE A 362 20.49 12.08 2.37
CA PHE A 362 19.75 12.18 1.11
C PHE A 362 20.75 12.15 -0.05
N TRP A 363 20.67 11.11 -0.87
CA TRP A 363 21.50 10.91 -2.04
C TRP A 363 20.69 11.20 -3.31
N LEU A 364 20.96 12.36 -3.90
CA LEU A 364 20.47 12.73 -5.22
C LEU A 364 21.41 12.14 -6.28
N ASP A 365 20.97 11.10 -6.99
CA ASP A 365 21.81 10.37 -7.95
C ASP A 365 21.46 10.76 -9.39
N ASN A 366 22.42 11.42 -10.06
CA ASN A 366 22.32 11.78 -11.46
C ASN A 366 20.96 12.43 -11.85
N PHE A 367 20.53 13.42 -11.08
CA PHE A 367 19.27 14.13 -11.32
C PHE A 367 19.38 15.04 -12.54
N CYS A 368 18.56 14.82 -13.57
CA CYS A 368 18.60 15.59 -14.81
C CYS A 368 17.82 16.88 -14.68
N CYS A 369 18.45 17.99 -15.02
CA CYS A 369 17.81 19.30 -15.18
C CYS A 369 17.71 19.62 -16.67
N SER A 370 16.54 20.07 -17.13
CA SER A 370 16.33 20.47 -18.54
C SER A 370 17.23 21.64 -18.95
N ASP A 371 17.49 22.54 -18.00
CA ASP A 371 18.21 23.79 -18.21
C ASP A 371 18.83 24.30 -16.89
N GLU A 372 19.60 25.38 -17.00
CA GLU A 372 20.24 26.06 -15.87
C GLU A 372 19.24 26.68 -14.88
N GLU A 373 18.04 27.04 -15.33
CA GLU A 373 16.99 27.59 -14.47
C GLU A 373 16.41 26.51 -13.56
N LYS A 374 16.07 25.33 -14.07
CA LYS A 374 15.63 24.18 -13.28
C LYS A 374 16.69 23.72 -12.29
N LYS A 375 17.96 23.73 -12.69
CA LYS A 375 19.06 23.46 -11.77
C LYS A 375 19.09 24.46 -10.61
N ARG A 376 18.92 25.75 -10.91
CA ARG A 376 18.90 26.82 -9.89
C ARG A 376 17.68 26.71 -8.98
N GLU A 377 16.51 26.41 -9.51
CA GLU A 377 15.28 26.16 -8.73
C GLU A 377 15.49 25.00 -7.75
N LEU A 378 16.00 23.87 -8.23
CA LEU A 378 16.30 22.69 -7.40
C LEU A 378 17.34 23.01 -6.32
N THR A 379 18.40 23.73 -6.66
CA THR A 379 19.45 24.12 -5.70
C THR A 379 18.87 24.99 -4.58
N ARG A 380 18.09 26.04 -4.93
CA ARG A 380 17.42 26.90 -3.94
C ARG A 380 16.45 26.11 -3.06
N LEU A 381 15.72 25.16 -3.65
CA LEU A 381 14.81 24.32 -2.90
C LEU A 381 15.59 23.47 -1.88
N ILE A 382 16.67 22.80 -2.27
CA ILE A 382 17.53 22.02 -1.36
C ILE A 382 18.07 22.89 -0.21
N GLU A 383 18.54 24.11 -0.51
CA GLU A 383 19.07 25.04 0.49
C GLU A 383 18.02 25.42 1.55
N ARG A 384 16.75 25.61 1.15
CA ARG A 384 15.65 25.94 2.08
C ARG A 384 15.43 24.89 3.17
N PHE A 385 15.78 23.63 2.94
CA PHE A 385 15.63 22.57 3.93
C PHE A 385 16.79 22.51 4.95
N GLY A 386 17.86 23.29 4.75
CA GLY A 386 19.00 23.37 5.67
C GLY A 386 19.88 22.11 5.67
N TYR A 387 19.87 21.33 4.59
CA TYR A 387 20.72 20.14 4.48
C TYR A 387 22.19 20.53 4.43
N LYS A 388 23.03 19.79 5.17
CA LYS A 388 24.48 19.95 5.08
C LYS A 388 24.98 19.25 3.83
N ASN A 389 25.63 19.99 2.93
CA ASN A 389 26.23 19.43 1.74
C ASN A 389 27.51 18.65 2.11
N LEU A 390 27.54 17.33 1.83
CA LEU A 390 28.70 16.48 2.04
C LEU A 390 29.47 16.20 0.75
N LYS A 391 28.76 16.11 -0.38
CA LYS A 391 29.35 15.93 -1.72
C LYS A 391 28.40 16.52 -2.74
N TRP A 392 28.91 17.29 -3.70
CA TRP A 392 28.10 17.93 -4.74
C TRP A 392 28.89 18.04 -6.03
N VAL A 393 28.33 17.50 -7.11
CA VAL A 393 28.92 17.53 -8.44
C VAL A 393 27.85 17.89 -9.46
N VAL A 394 28.12 18.90 -10.26
CA VAL A 394 27.36 19.25 -11.46
C VAL A 394 28.18 18.78 -12.66
N GLY A 395 27.54 18.10 -13.59
CA GLY A 395 28.15 17.67 -14.84
C GLY A 395 27.17 17.78 -15.99
N GLU A 396 27.65 17.46 -17.18
CA GLU A 396 26.84 17.41 -18.39
C GLU A 396 26.82 15.97 -18.90
N LYS A 397 25.63 15.48 -19.27
CA LYS A 397 25.48 14.18 -19.95
C LYS A 397 24.72 14.39 -21.27
N PRO A 398 25.13 13.73 -22.36
CA PRO A 398 24.38 13.76 -23.60
C PRO A 398 22.98 13.18 -23.34
N ASP A 399 21.96 13.76 -23.97
CA ASP A 399 20.61 13.22 -23.85
C ASP A 399 20.60 11.78 -24.36
N SER A 400 20.32 10.87 -23.42
CA SER A 400 20.27 9.46 -23.69
C SER A 400 19.24 9.14 -24.76
N LEU A 401 18.19 9.95 -24.96
CA LEU A 401 17.12 9.71 -25.96
C LEU A 401 17.44 10.15 -27.40
N GLY A 402 18.66 10.62 -27.67
CA GLY A 402 19.12 10.86 -29.05
C GLY A 402 18.77 12.24 -29.63
N SER A 403 18.32 13.20 -28.81
CA SER A 403 18.06 14.58 -29.25
C SER A 403 19.34 15.37 -29.58
N GLY A 404 20.54 14.86 -29.27
CA GLY A 404 21.81 15.57 -29.48
C GLY A 404 22.11 16.71 -28.50
N ASN A 405 21.14 17.09 -27.65
CA ASN A 405 21.31 18.14 -26.65
C ASN A 405 22.02 17.61 -25.40
N THR A 406 22.93 18.40 -24.83
CA THR A 406 23.54 18.13 -23.52
C THR A 406 22.57 18.55 -22.42
N GLN A 407 22.39 17.69 -21.41
CA GLN A 407 21.59 18.00 -20.24
C GLN A 407 22.48 18.15 -19.02
N ILE A 408 22.09 19.08 -18.14
CA ILE A 408 22.79 19.32 -16.90
C ILE A 408 22.36 18.27 -15.88
N VAL A 409 23.33 17.62 -15.26
CA VAL A 409 23.09 16.56 -14.28
C VAL A 409 23.68 16.96 -12.95
N LEU A 410 22.86 16.90 -11.91
CA LEU A 410 23.25 17.16 -10.53
C LEU A 410 23.37 15.84 -9.77
N SER A 411 24.44 15.69 -8.99
CA SER A 411 24.60 14.58 -8.05
C SER A 411 25.09 15.11 -6.71
N ALA A 412 24.39 14.73 -5.65
CA ALA A 412 24.65 15.27 -4.31
C ALA A 412 24.43 14.21 -3.22
N VAL A 413 25.25 14.29 -2.17
CA VAL A 413 25.01 13.63 -0.89
C VAL A 413 24.85 14.72 0.15
N LEU A 414 23.69 14.72 0.76
CA LEU A 414 23.22 15.75 1.66
C LEU A 414 22.88 15.11 3.00
N GLN A 415 23.26 15.73 4.11
CA GLN A 415 22.93 15.24 5.44
C GLN A 415 21.78 16.05 6.04
N LYS A 416 20.73 15.36 6.48
CA LYS A 416 19.58 16.00 7.12
C LYS A 416 20.01 16.64 8.45
N PRO A 417 19.70 17.92 8.71
CA PRO A 417 20.06 18.58 9.96
C PRO A 417 19.22 18.04 11.12
N VAL A 418 19.70 18.24 12.35
CA VAL A 418 18.87 18.13 13.54
C VAL A 418 18.11 19.44 13.69
N ARG A 419 16.78 19.40 13.61
CA ARG A 419 15.91 20.55 13.88
C ARG A 419 15.39 20.40 15.30
N VAL A 420 15.67 21.40 16.15
CA VAL A 420 15.25 21.46 17.56
C VAL A 420 13.94 22.21 17.68
#